data_AF-A0A1V1UD57-F1
#
_entry.id   AF-A0A1V1UD57-F1
#
_cell.length_a   1.000
_cell.length_b   1.000
_cell.length_c   1.000
_cell.angle_alpha   90.00
_cell.angle_beta   90.00
_cell.angle_gamma   90.00
#
_symmetry.space_group_name_H-M   'P 1'
#
loop_
_entity.id
_entity.type
_entity.pdbx_description
1 polymer ?
#
loop_
_entity_poly.entity_id
_entity_poly.type
_entity_poly.pdbx_seq_one_letter_code
_entity_poly.pdbx_strand_id
1 'polypeptide(L)'
;MKSNGSNQQGGGFAFLQSLWPDLFALAVEAENAVNSMPDFSALRLRGFTEAMVVHIFKYINLQLIAEESQFDRLKVLEEDGYLNSEILSKFHTIRKLGNKVAHNGSVSTCQADSLLEDAWSLAAWFCRFMRPEIDWLTPGRTVSSEPTPNVVDAHEISPAAPEPWGIVTRFPEERVKRIHEQANAALTQLDPEVRQLRTQITLREAFDVELNEDQE
;
A
#
# COMPACT_ATOMS: atom_id res chain seq x y z
N MET A 1 35.91 -18.60 -21.12
CA MET A 1 35.77 -17.22 -20.62
C MET A 1 34.52 -17.14 -19.76
N LYS A 2 34.63 -16.64 -18.53
CA LYS A 2 33.47 -16.38 -17.66
C LYS A 2 32.89 -15.03 -18.10
N SER A 3 31.70 -15.05 -18.69
CA SER A 3 30.96 -13.84 -19.04
C SER A 3 30.40 -13.21 -17.76
N ASN A 4 30.83 -11.98 -17.49
CA ASN A 4 30.40 -11.12 -16.40
C ASN A 4 28.87 -11.05 -16.32
N GLY A 5 28.31 -11.58 -15.23
CA GLY A 5 26.98 -11.20 -14.79
C GLY A 5 26.99 -9.71 -14.44
N SER A 6 26.22 -8.92 -15.17
CA SER A 6 25.86 -7.57 -14.78
C SER A 6 25.17 -7.63 -13.41
N ASN A 7 25.94 -7.32 -12.37
CA ASN A 7 25.46 -7.12 -11.01
C ASN A 7 24.57 -5.86 -11.03
N GLN A 8 23.29 -6.02 -11.40
CA GLN A 8 22.30 -5.01 -11.07
C GLN A 8 22.15 -5.05 -9.56
N GLN A 9 22.80 -4.08 -8.90
CA GLN A 9 22.67 -3.84 -7.48
C GLN A 9 21.17 -3.74 -7.17
N GLY A 10 20.67 -4.66 -6.36
CA GLY A 10 19.27 -4.66 -5.96
C GLY A 10 18.97 -3.35 -5.22
N GLY A 11 18.26 -2.44 -5.89
CA GLY A 11 17.77 -1.18 -5.31
C GLY A 11 16.90 -1.42 -4.07
N GLY A 12 16.43 -0.35 -3.42
CA GLY A 12 15.74 -0.42 -2.12
C GLY A 12 14.55 -1.39 -2.07
N PHE A 13 14.03 -1.78 -3.23
CA PHE A 13 12.86 -2.64 -3.43
C PHE A 13 13.17 -4.04 -3.97
N ALA A 14 14.44 -4.47 -4.01
CA ALA A 14 14.85 -5.76 -4.59
C ALA A 14 14.10 -6.98 -4.02
N PHE A 15 13.65 -6.91 -2.77
CA PHE A 15 12.86 -7.96 -2.12
C PHE A 15 11.50 -8.23 -2.80
N LEU A 16 10.98 -7.29 -3.60
CA LEU A 16 9.75 -7.48 -4.37
C LEU A 16 9.96 -8.31 -5.64
N GLN A 17 11.17 -8.32 -6.20
CA GLN A 17 11.43 -8.80 -7.57
C GLN A 17 10.97 -10.25 -7.82
N SER A 18 11.10 -11.11 -6.82
CA SER A 18 10.81 -12.54 -6.97
C SER A 18 9.32 -12.88 -6.96
N LEU A 19 8.51 -12.14 -6.17
CA LEU A 19 7.09 -12.43 -5.97
C LEU A 19 6.16 -11.43 -6.66
N TRP A 20 6.58 -10.17 -6.76
CA TRP A 20 5.82 -9.06 -7.34
C TRP A 20 6.70 -8.24 -8.29
N PRO A 21 7.09 -8.81 -9.44
CA PRO A 21 7.98 -8.15 -10.39
C PRO A 21 7.39 -6.86 -11.00
N ASP A 22 6.05 -6.76 -11.07
CA ASP A 22 5.34 -5.55 -11.49
C ASP A 22 5.50 -4.40 -10.49
N LEU A 23 5.37 -4.69 -9.19
CA LEU A 23 5.65 -3.73 -8.13
C LEU A 23 7.11 -3.32 -8.11
N PHE A 24 8.03 -4.28 -8.27
CA PHE A 24 9.46 -4.01 -8.35
C PHE A 24 9.81 -3.06 -9.50
N ALA A 25 9.27 -3.28 -10.70
CA ALA A 25 9.53 -2.44 -11.86
C ALA A 25 9.13 -0.97 -11.61
N LEU A 26 7.92 -0.75 -11.10
CA LEU A 26 7.42 0.61 -10.79
C LEU A 26 8.27 1.31 -9.71
N ALA A 27 8.68 0.57 -8.69
CA ALA A 27 9.50 1.11 -7.61
C ALA A 27 10.91 1.49 -8.07
N VAL A 28 11.54 0.66 -8.92
CA VAL A 28 12.86 0.96 -9.50
C VAL A 28 12.80 2.17 -10.44
N GLU A 29 11.76 2.27 -11.27
CA GLU A 29 11.54 3.45 -12.11
C GLU A 29 11.40 4.72 -11.27
N ALA A 30 10.68 4.66 -10.15
CA ALA A 30 10.53 5.77 -9.23
C ALA A 30 11.86 6.14 -8.55
N GLU A 31 12.60 5.15 -8.04
CA GLU A 31 13.88 5.34 -7.33
C GLU A 31 14.94 5.96 -8.25
N ASN A 32 15.05 5.49 -9.49
CA ASN A 32 16.00 6.03 -10.47
C ASN A 32 15.67 7.48 -10.88
N ALA A 33 14.40 7.87 -10.82
CA ALA A 33 13.93 9.16 -11.30
C ALA A 33 13.83 10.23 -10.20
N VAL A 34 13.88 9.88 -8.92
CA VAL A 34 13.48 10.77 -7.81
C VAL A 34 14.25 12.11 -7.79
N ASN A 35 15.55 12.07 -8.08
CA ASN A 35 16.41 13.25 -8.07
C ASN A 35 16.31 14.11 -9.34
N SER A 36 16.11 13.48 -10.50
CA SER A 36 16.16 14.15 -11.81
C SER A 36 14.78 14.50 -12.38
N MET A 37 13.76 13.71 -12.07
CA MET A 37 12.40 13.81 -12.59
C MET A 37 11.38 13.49 -11.47
N PRO A 38 11.24 14.37 -10.47
CA PRO A 38 10.43 14.11 -9.28
C PRO A 38 8.94 13.88 -9.60
N ASP A 39 8.39 14.59 -10.58
CA ASP A 39 7.02 14.39 -11.07
C ASP A 39 6.80 12.98 -11.64
N PHE A 40 7.76 12.50 -12.44
CA PHE A 40 7.71 11.13 -12.96
C PHE A 40 7.81 10.10 -11.83
N SER A 41 8.69 10.32 -10.86
CA SER A 41 8.80 9.45 -9.68
C SER A 41 7.47 9.36 -8.92
N ALA A 42 6.81 10.49 -8.65
CA ALA A 42 5.50 10.50 -7.99
C ALA A 42 4.40 9.75 -8.78
N LEU A 43 4.38 9.88 -10.11
CA LEU A 43 3.44 9.11 -10.96
C LEU A 43 3.70 7.60 -10.88
N ARG A 44 4.97 7.18 -10.85
CA ARG A 44 5.34 5.76 -10.69
C ARG A 44 4.97 5.22 -9.33
N LEU A 45 5.17 6.00 -8.26
CA LEU A 45 4.75 5.62 -6.91
C LEU A 45 3.23 5.52 -6.78
N ARG A 46 2.46 6.38 -7.47
CA ARG A 46 1.01 6.22 -7.56
C ARG A 46 0.65 4.87 -8.19
N GLY A 47 1.19 4.56 -9.37
CA GLY A 47 0.96 3.28 -10.04
C GLY A 47 1.38 2.08 -9.18
N PHE A 48 2.50 2.21 -8.45
CA PHE A 48 2.97 1.20 -7.49
C PHE A 48 1.91 0.91 -6.41
N THR A 49 1.32 1.94 -5.81
CA THR A 49 0.28 1.75 -4.79
C THR A 49 -1.04 1.21 -5.37
N GLU A 50 -1.37 1.56 -6.62
CA GLU A 50 -2.55 1.03 -7.32
C GLU A 50 -2.41 -0.47 -7.58
N ALA A 51 -1.27 -0.89 -8.12
CA ALA A 51 -0.95 -2.30 -8.31
C ALA A 51 -0.90 -3.05 -6.97
N MET A 52 -0.35 -2.45 -5.91
CA MET A 52 -0.30 -3.03 -4.57
C MET A 52 -1.71 -3.33 -4.03
N VAL A 53 -2.64 -2.38 -4.15
CA VAL A 53 -4.04 -2.57 -3.73
C VAL A 53 -4.74 -3.65 -4.57
N VAL A 54 -4.46 -3.72 -5.88
CA VAL A 54 -4.97 -4.81 -6.73
C VAL A 54 -4.50 -6.19 -6.23
N HIS A 55 -3.24 -6.31 -5.81
CA HIS A 55 -2.73 -7.56 -5.22
C HIS A 55 -3.39 -7.88 -3.89
N ILE A 56 -3.59 -6.88 -3.01
CA ILE A 56 -4.30 -7.05 -1.74
C ILE A 56 -5.70 -7.60 -2.00
N PHE A 57 -6.49 -6.93 -2.86
CA PHE A 57 -7.86 -7.34 -3.19
C PHE A 57 -7.92 -8.81 -3.63
N LYS A 58 -7.02 -9.22 -4.53
CA LYS A 58 -6.94 -10.62 -4.99
C LYS A 58 -6.61 -11.58 -3.85
N TYR A 59 -5.67 -11.21 -2.98
CA TYR A 59 -5.23 -12.04 -1.86
C TYR A 59 -6.34 -12.27 -0.82
N ILE A 60 -7.14 -11.24 -0.51
CA ILE A 60 -8.28 -11.35 0.41
C ILE A 60 -9.60 -11.69 -0.29
N ASN A 61 -9.54 -12.07 -1.58
CA ASN A 61 -10.68 -12.49 -2.39
C ASN A 61 -11.82 -11.44 -2.47
N LEU A 62 -11.46 -10.15 -2.52
CA LEU A 62 -12.38 -9.06 -2.85
C LEU A 62 -12.46 -8.86 -4.35
N GLN A 63 -13.64 -8.47 -4.83
CA GLN A 63 -13.87 -8.16 -6.25
C GLN A 63 -13.27 -6.80 -6.60
N LEU A 64 -12.61 -6.72 -7.75
CA LEU A 64 -12.16 -5.47 -8.34
C LEU A 64 -13.24 -4.96 -9.30
N ILE A 65 -13.86 -3.84 -8.96
CA ILE A 65 -14.82 -3.16 -9.83
C ILE A 65 -14.05 -2.17 -10.71
N ALA A 66 -14.37 -2.14 -12.01
CA ALA A 66 -13.61 -1.37 -13.01
C ALA A 66 -13.80 0.15 -12.82
N GLU A 67 -14.99 0.55 -12.39
CA GLU A 67 -15.40 1.94 -12.16
C GLU A 67 -14.87 2.51 -10.84
N GLU A 68 -14.40 1.66 -9.93
CA GLU A 68 -13.88 2.10 -8.63
C GLU A 68 -12.53 2.79 -8.77
N SER A 69 -12.44 3.99 -8.19
CA SER A 69 -11.19 4.69 -8.07
C SER A 69 -10.28 4.04 -7.02
N GLN A 70 -8.99 4.40 -7.05
CA GLN A 70 -8.06 4.00 -5.99
C GLN A 70 -8.51 4.49 -4.61
N PHE A 71 -9.24 5.60 -4.54
CA PHE A 71 -9.79 6.08 -3.26
C PHE A 71 -10.88 5.14 -2.74
N ASP A 72 -11.79 4.71 -3.61
CA ASP A 72 -12.90 3.81 -3.25
C ASP A 72 -12.35 2.47 -2.74
N ARG A 73 -11.35 1.92 -3.44
CA ARG A 73 -10.69 0.67 -3.03
C ARG A 73 -10.01 0.79 -1.66
N LEU A 74 -9.35 1.91 -1.39
CA LEU A 74 -8.74 2.16 -0.07
C LEU A 74 -9.80 2.30 1.02
N LYS A 75 -10.96 2.89 0.73
CA LYS A 75 -12.08 3.01 1.65
C LYS A 75 -12.63 1.63 2.03
N VAL A 76 -12.80 0.72 1.06
CA VAL A 76 -13.21 -0.66 1.34
C VAL A 76 -12.22 -1.35 2.27
N LEU A 77 -10.91 -1.21 2.02
CA LEU A 77 -9.88 -1.82 2.88
C LEU A 77 -9.82 -1.22 4.29
N GLU A 78 -10.16 0.07 4.44
CA GLU A 78 -10.29 0.73 5.75
C GLU A 78 -11.52 0.23 6.50
N GLU A 79 -12.69 0.22 5.84
CA GLU A 79 -13.97 -0.20 6.42
C GLU A 79 -13.96 -1.66 6.89
N ASP A 80 -13.31 -2.54 6.12
CA ASP A 80 -13.15 -3.95 6.45
C ASP A 80 -12.00 -4.20 7.45
N GLY A 81 -11.25 -3.16 7.84
CA GLY A 81 -10.21 -3.23 8.88
C GLY A 81 -8.88 -3.85 8.43
N TYR A 82 -8.62 -3.97 7.13
CA TYR A 82 -7.35 -4.47 6.59
C TYR A 82 -6.21 -3.45 6.67
N LEU A 83 -6.53 -2.15 6.65
CA LEU A 83 -5.56 -1.07 6.77
C LEU A 83 -5.76 -0.33 8.09
N ASN A 84 -4.66 -0.16 8.84
CA ASN A 84 -4.65 0.78 9.96
C ASN A 84 -4.45 2.22 9.43
N SER A 85 -4.69 3.21 10.30
CA SER A 85 -4.63 4.63 9.92
C SER A 85 -3.24 5.08 9.44
N GLU A 86 -2.16 4.49 9.96
CA GLU A 86 -0.79 4.83 9.56
C GLU A 86 -0.50 4.38 8.12
N ILE A 87 -0.79 3.12 7.80
CA ILE A 87 -0.60 2.56 6.46
C ILE A 87 -1.54 3.25 5.46
N LEU A 88 -2.80 3.48 5.84
CA LEU A 88 -3.78 4.17 5.01
C LEU A 88 -3.34 5.61 4.69
N SER A 89 -2.76 6.32 5.67
CA SER A 89 -2.24 7.66 5.48
C SER A 89 -1.16 7.69 4.39
N LYS A 90 -0.22 6.75 4.38
CA LYS A 90 0.83 6.64 3.35
C LYS A 90 0.24 6.42 1.96
N PHE A 91 -0.73 5.50 1.83
CA PHE A 91 -1.46 5.30 0.57
C PHE A 91 -2.12 6.60 0.09
N HIS A 92 -2.79 7.33 0.99
CA HIS A 92 -3.43 8.59 0.65
C HIS A 92 -2.44 9.71 0.29
N THR A 93 -1.30 9.80 0.96
CA THR A 93 -0.25 10.78 0.64
C THR A 93 0.28 10.57 -0.78
N ILE A 94 0.66 9.33 -1.12
CA ILE A 94 1.13 8.97 -2.45
C ILE A 94 0.04 9.23 -3.50
N ARG A 95 -1.21 8.79 -3.24
CA ARG A 95 -2.35 9.02 -4.13
C ARG A 95 -2.59 10.51 -4.40
N LYS A 96 -2.61 11.34 -3.35
CA LYS A 96 -2.92 12.78 -3.48
C LYS A 96 -1.82 13.51 -4.26
N LEU A 97 -0.55 13.27 -3.95
CA LEU A 97 0.56 13.92 -4.64
C LEU A 97 0.73 13.40 -6.08
N GLY A 98 0.57 12.09 -6.31
CA GLY A 98 0.57 11.54 -7.67
C GLY A 98 -0.58 12.09 -8.53
N ASN A 99 -1.79 12.22 -7.96
CA ASN A 99 -2.92 12.84 -8.66
C ASN A 99 -2.67 14.32 -8.96
N LYS A 100 -2.03 15.06 -8.04
CA LYS A 100 -1.65 16.46 -8.26
C LYS A 100 -0.78 16.58 -9.52
N VAL A 101 0.22 15.70 -9.68
CA VAL A 101 1.08 15.70 -10.89
C VAL A 101 0.29 15.34 -12.15
N ALA A 102 -0.59 14.33 -12.08
CA ALA A 102 -1.42 13.92 -13.21
C ALA A 102 -2.35 15.03 -13.73
N HIS A 103 -2.76 15.96 -12.85
CA HIS A 103 -3.58 17.12 -13.19
C HIS A 103 -2.76 18.41 -13.36
N ASN A 104 -1.60 18.31 -14.01
CA ASN A 104 -0.72 19.43 -14.38
C ASN A 104 -0.11 20.22 -13.20
N GLY A 105 -0.13 19.65 -11.99
CA GLY A 105 0.68 20.14 -10.88
C GLY A 105 2.10 19.57 -10.89
N SER A 106 2.89 19.92 -9.87
CA SER A 106 4.23 19.39 -9.68
C SER A 106 4.53 19.06 -8.22
N VAL A 107 5.57 18.26 -7.99
CA VAL A 107 6.16 17.95 -6.69
C VAL A 107 7.63 18.35 -6.67
N SER A 108 8.13 18.76 -5.51
CA SER A 108 9.57 18.99 -5.33
C SER A 108 10.32 17.66 -5.18
N THR A 109 11.64 17.68 -5.40
CA THR A 109 12.51 16.53 -5.13
C THR A 109 12.35 16.02 -3.69
N CYS A 110 12.33 16.92 -2.71
CA CYS A 110 12.11 16.55 -1.30
C CYS A 110 10.75 15.87 -1.06
N GLN A 111 9.69 16.30 -1.74
CA GLN A 111 8.39 15.63 -1.69
C GLN A 111 8.45 14.25 -2.35
N ALA A 112 9.11 14.11 -3.50
CA ALA A 112 9.27 12.83 -4.18
C ALA A 112 10.11 11.84 -3.36
N ASP A 113 11.18 12.30 -2.71
CA ASP A 113 11.97 11.49 -1.77
C ASP A 113 11.13 11.00 -0.58
N SER A 114 10.32 11.89 0.00
CA SER A 114 9.41 11.53 1.09
C SER A 114 8.36 10.49 0.64
N LEU A 115 7.84 10.61 -0.59
CA LEU A 115 6.93 9.61 -1.17
C LEU A 115 7.64 8.26 -1.37
N LEU A 116 8.91 8.28 -1.76
CA LEU A 116 9.69 7.05 -1.98
C LEU A 116 9.94 6.31 -0.66
N GLU A 117 10.19 7.04 0.43
CA GLU A 117 10.26 6.48 1.79
C GLU A 117 8.92 5.86 2.23
N ASP A 118 7.82 6.58 2.01
CA ASP A 118 6.47 6.05 2.30
C ASP A 118 6.17 4.79 1.48
N ALA A 119 6.55 4.77 0.20
CA ALA A 119 6.37 3.60 -0.67
C ALA A 119 7.22 2.42 -0.23
N TRP A 120 8.45 2.67 0.23
CA TRP A 120 9.32 1.64 0.79
C TRP A 120 8.74 1.03 2.07
N SER A 121 8.25 1.89 2.97
CA SER A 121 7.55 1.47 4.18
C SER A 121 6.31 0.63 3.85
N LEU A 122 5.51 1.06 2.87
CA LEU A 122 4.36 0.30 2.37
C LEU A 122 4.78 -1.05 1.77
N ALA A 123 5.86 -1.10 0.99
CA ALA A 123 6.38 -2.34 0.41
C ALA A 123 6.77 -3.35 1.49
N ALA A 124 7.46 -2.88 2.54
CA ALA A 124 7.88 -3.70 3.66
C ALA A 124 6.68 -4.24 4.45
N TRP A 125 5.66 -3.41 4.69
CA TRP A 125 4.40 -3.84 5.31
C TRP A 125 3.65 -4.85 4.42
N PHE A 126 3.51 -4.56 3.14
CA PHE A 126 2.80 -5.39 2.16
C PHE A 126 3.39 -6.79 2.08
N CYS A 127 4.72 -6.93 2.07
CA CYS A 127 5.36 -8.24 2.06
C CYS A 127 4.96 -9.10 3.27
N ARG A 128 4.94 -8.49 4.47
CA ARG A 128 4.52 -9.17 5.71
C ARG A 128 3.03 -9.52 5.70
N PHE A 129 2.20 -8.65 5.14
CA PHE A 129 0.76 -8.87 5.02
C PHE A 129 0.44 -10.03 4.05
N MET A 130 1.11 -10.05 2.90
CA MET A 130 0.83 -11.00 1.82
C MET A 130 1.47 -12.37 2.04
N ARG A 131 2.63 -12.42 2.71
CA ARG A 131 3.41 -13.64 2.98
C ARG A 131 3.88 -13.65 4.43
N PRO A 132 2.97 -13.84 5.40
CA PRO A 132 3.30 -13.85 6.82
C PRO A 132 4.20 -15.02 7.25
N GLU A 133 4.30 -16.05 6.42
CA GLU A 133 5.16 -17.22 6.65
C GLU A 133 6.63 -16.99 6.29
N ILE A 134 6.95 -15.91 5.58
CA ILE A 134 8.32 -15.54 5.23
C ILE A 134 8.87 -14.58 6.29
N ASP A 135 10.06 -14.87 6.82
CA ASP A 135 10.79 -13.92 7.65
C ASP A 135 11.48 -12.87 6.77
N TRP A 136 10.81 -11.74 6.62
CA TRP A 136 11.29 -10.63 5.81
C TRP A 136 12.40 -9.87 6.54
N LEU A 137 13.65 -10.19 6.21
CA LEU A 137 14.80 -9.33 6.49
C LEU A 137 14.71 -8.10 5.59
N THR A 138 13.87 -7.13 5.96
CA THR A 138 13.81 -5.85 5.24
C THR A 138 15.13 -5.12 5.52
N PRO A 139 16.04 -4.96 4.54
CA PRO A 139 17.30 -4.27 4.78
C PRO A 139 16.97 -2.84 5.18
N GLY A 140 17.49 -2.32 6.29
CA GLY A 140 17.28 -0.91 6.63
C GLY A 140 17.66 -0.04 5.43
N ARG A 141 16.76 0.83 4.96
CA ARG A 141 17.07 1.74 3.85
C ARG A 141 18.15 2.69 4.34
N THR A 142 19.37 2.54 3.86
CA THR A 142 20.42 3.53 4.08
C THR A 142 20.03 4.77 3.29
N VAL A 143 19.44 5.75 3.97
CA VAL A 143 19.34 7.12 3.45
C VAL A 143 20.75 7.55 3.06
N SER A 144 21.01 7.67 1.77
CA SER A 144 22.29 8.19 1.26
C SER A 144 22.33 9.69 1.50
N SER A 145 22.63 10.10 2.73
CA SER A 145 23.08 11.46 3.01
C SER A 145 24.56 11.56 2.64
N GLU A 146 24.86 12.53 1.78
CA GLU A 146 26.14 12.80 1.13
C GLU A 146 27.25 13.33 2.10
N PRO A 147 28.48 13.65 1.63
CA PRO A 147 29.75 13.46 2.34
C PRO A 147 30.04 14.45 3.47
N THR A 148 30.70 13.99 4.54
CA THR A 148 31.39 14.84 5.54
C THR A 148 32.74 15.35 4.97
N PRO A 149 33.25 16.53 5.37
CA PRO A 149 34.03 16.58 6.62
C PRO A 149 34.06 17.92 7.41
N ASN A 150 34.49 17.76 8.68
CA ASN A 150 35.06 18.71 9.66
C ASN A 150 34.10 19.20 10.79
N VAL A 151 34.14 18.64 12.02
CA VAL A 151 35.19 18.68 13.10
C VAL A 151 35.24 20.09 13.70
N VAL A 152 34.75 20.39 14.92
CA VAL A 152 35.14 20.03 16.31
C VAL A 152 33.94 20.41 17.23
N ASP A 153 33.73 19.97 18.48
CA ASP A 153 34.64 19.67 19.58
C ASP A 153 33.92 18.83 20.66
N ALA A 154 34.74 18.18 21.48
CA ALA A 154 34.43 17.08 22.38
C ALA A 154 33.84 17.48 23.75
N HIS A 155 33.03 16.59 24.31
CA HIS A 155 33.17 16.24 25.72
C HIS A 155 32.92 14.74 25.95
N GLU A 156 33.97 14.06 26.43
CA GLU A 156 34.03 12.64 26.78
C GLU A 156 33.25 12.34 28.07
N ILE A 157 32.43 11.29 28.07
CA ILE A 157 32.31 10.34 29.19
C ILE A 157 32.18 8.91 28.62
N SER A 158 33.08 8.03 29.04
CA SER A 158 33.19 6.59 28.76
C SER A 158 32.38 5.76 29.80
N PRO A 159 32.30 4.41 29.74
CA PRO A 159 31.79 3.50 28.71
C PRO A 159 30.57 2.70 29.22
N ALA A 160 29.61 2.34 28.36
CA ALA A 160 28.59 1.33 28.68
C ALA A 160 28.25 0.48 27.44
N ALA A 161 28.14 -0.83 27.68
CA ALA A 161 27.88 -1.90 26.71
C ALA A 161 26.52 -1.74 25.98
N PRO A 162 26.30 -2.44 24.85
CA PRO A 162 25.19 -2.15 23.95
C PRO A 162 23.87 -2.72 24.49
N GLU A 163 22.89 -1.85 24.75
CA GLU A 163 21.50 -2.27 24.98
C GLU A 163 20.85 -2.65 23.63
N PRO A 164 20.06 -3.75 23.57
CA PRO A 164 19.46 -4.23 22.33
C PRO A 164 18.39 -3.27 21.84
N TRP A 165 18.40 -3.00 20.53
CA TRP A 165 17.34 -2.28 19.83
C TRP A 165 15.97 -2.88 20.21
N GLY A 166 15.14 -2.01 20.77
CA GLY A 166 13.86 -2.34 21.38
C GLY A 166 12.96 -3.13 20.44
N ILE A 167 12.54 -4.29 20.95
CA ILE A 167 11.24 -4.94 20.78
C ILE A 167 10.52 -4.54 19.49
N VAL A 168 10.73 -5.34 18.45
CA VAL A 168 9.80 -5.50 17.34
C VAL A 168 8.46 -5.90 17.96
N THR A 169 7.49 -4.98 17.97
CA THR A 169 6.11 -5.32 18.30
C THR A 169 5.58 -6.20 17.18
N ARG A 170 5.67 -7.52 17.39
CA ARG A 170 4.95 -8.52 16.61
C ARG A 170 3.48 -8.12 16.57
N PHE A 171 2.92 -7.97 15.37
CA PHE A 171 1.48 -7.75 15.19
C PHE A 171 0.74 -8.89 15.91
N PRO A 172 -0.16 -8.63 16.89
CA PRO A 172 -0.78 -9.70 17.64
C PRO A 172 -1.70 -10.51 16.72
N GLU A 173 -1.32 -11.74 16.36
CA GLU A 173 -2.12 -12.69 15.57
C GLU A 173 -3.55 -12.87 16.15
N GLU A 174 -3.65 -12.72 17.46
CA GLU A 174 -4.86 -12.65 18.28
C GLU A 174 -5.87 -11.56 17.85
N ARG A 175 -5.43 -10.42 17.28
CA ARG A 175 -6.36 -9.37 16.82
C ARG A 175 -7.06 -9.73 15.51
N VAL A 176 -6.36 -10.39 14.59
CA VAL A 176 -6.93 -10.80 13.29
C VAL A 176 -8.01 -11.87 13.49
N LYS A 177 -7.75 -12.85 14.38
CA LYS A 177 -8.75 -13.87 14.72
C LYS A 177 -9.97 -13.29 15.44
N ARG A 178 -9.77 -12.39 16.40
CA ARG A 178 -10.88 -11.76 17.14
C ARG A 178 -11.79 -10.91 16.25
N ILE A 179 -11.24 -10.19 15.28
CA ILE A 179 -12.03 -9.40 14.32
C ILE A 179 -12.91 -10.34 13.47
N HIS A 180 -12.34 -11.45 13.00
CA HIS A 180 -13.07 -12.45 12.21
C HIS A 180 -14.19 -13.14 13.02
N GLU A 181 -13.92 -13.50 14.27
CA GLU A 181 -14.90 -14.12 15.17
C GLU A 181 -16.01 -13.14 15.59
N GLN A 182 -15.68 -11.87 15.87
CA GLN A 182 -16.68 -10.84 16.18
C GLN A 182 -17.58 -10.54 14.99
N ALA A 183 -17.04 -10.48 13.76
CA ALA A 183 -17.82 -10.29 12.55
C ALA A 183 -18.78 -11.46 12.29
N ASN A 184 -18.32 -12.71 12.43
CA ASN A 184 -19.17 -13.89 12.30
C ASN A 184 -20.21 -14.01 13.42
N ALA A 185 -19.86 -13.67 14.66
CA ALA A 185 -20.81 -13.68 15.78
C ALA A 185 -21.89 -12.60 15.62
N ALA A 186 -21.52 -11.40 15.17
CA ALA A 186 -22.47 -10.32 14.88
C ALA A 186 -23.43 -10.72 13.73
N LEU A 187 -22.92 -11.37 12.67
CA LEU A 187 -23.73 -11.90 11.58
C LEU A 187 -24.69 -13.03 12.01
N THR A 188 -24.37 -13.74 13.09
CA THR A 188 -25.20 -14.84 13.63
C THR A 188 -26.29 -14.33 14.59
N GLN A 189 -26.15 -13.12 15.14
CA GLN A 189 -27.13 -12.51 16.06
C GLN A 189 -28.19 -11.63 15.37
N LEU A 190 -28.07 -11.38 14.06
CA LEU A 190 -29.09 -10.65 13.31
C LEU A 190 -30.29 -11.56 13.00
N ASP A 191 -31.49 -11.09 13.34
CA ASP A 191 -32.76 -11.77 13.10
C ASP A 191 -32.90 -12.15 11.60
N PRO A 192 -33.28 -13.39 11.25
CA PRO A 192 -33.48 -13.83 9.87
C PRO A 192 -34.37 -12.91 9.03
N GLU A 193 -35.31 -12.17 9.61
CA GLU A 193 -36.15 -11.20 8.89
C GLU A 193 -35.38 -9.94 8.46
N VAL A 194 -34.40 -9.48 9.24
CA VAL A 194 -33.53 -8.35 8.86
C VAL A 194 -32.62 -8.73 7.69
N ARG A 195 -32.33 -10.03 7.54
CA ARG A 195 -31.60 -10.59 6.39
C ARG A 195 -32.37 -10.48 5.07
N GLN A 196 -33.70 -10.33 5.10
CA GLN A 196 -34.56 -10.30 3.92
C GLN A 196 -34.76 -8.90 3.31
N LEU A 197 -34.39 -7.81 3.99
CA LEU A 197 -34.61 -6.44 3.51
C LEU A 197 -33.60 -5.95 2.44
N ARG A 198 -32.97 -6.87 1.70
CA ARG A 198 -32.39 -6.53 0.39
C ARG A 198 -33.49 -6.75 -0.65
N THR A 199 -34.20 -5.67 -0.99
CA THR A 199 -35.24 -5.62 -2.02
C THR A 199 -34.86 -6.45 -3.25
N GLN A 200 -35.55 -7.57 -3.43
CA GLN A 200 -35.52 -8.36 -4.65
C GLN A 200 -36.49 -7.71 -5.65
N ILE A 201 -36.02 -6.69 -6.38
CA ILE A 201 -36.67 -6.33 -7.65
C ILE A 201 -36.03 -7.24 -8.70
N THR A 202 -36.84 -8.03 -9.38
CA THR A 202 -36.34 -8.86 -10.47
C THR A 202 -36.16 -8.00 -11.73
N LEU A 203 -35.12 -8.28 -12.52
CA LEU A 203 -34.81 -7.56 -13.77
C LEU A 203 -35.98 -7.50 -14.76
N ARG A 204 -36.96 -8.41 -14.67
CA ARG A 204 -38.15 -8.44 -15.53
C ARG A 204 -39.20 -7.41 -15.12
N GLU A 205 -39.31 -7.08 -13.83
CA GLU A 205 -40.23 -6.03 -13.34
C GLU A 205 -39.72 -4.61 -13.63
N ALA A 206 -38.41 -4.44 -13.83
CA ALA A 206 -37.81 -3.14 -14.10
C ALA A 206 -37.98 -2.64 -15.55
N PHE A 207 -38.35 -3.52 -16.50
CA PHE A 207 -38.35 -3.19 -17.93
C PHE A 207 -39.67 -3.46 -18.68
N ASP A 208 -40.68 -4.11 -18.08
CA ASP A 208 -41.99 -4.36 -18.72
C ASP A 208 -43.09 -3.39 -18.25
N VAL A 209 -42.82 -2.08 -18.29
CA VAL A 209 -43.92 -1.10 -18.33
C VAL A 209 -44.26 -0.85 -19.80
N GLU A 210 -45.22 -1.61 -20.33
CA GLU A 210 -45.84 -1.32 -21.61
C GLU A 210 -46.45 0.10 -21.55
N LEU A 211 -45.86 1.01 -22.32
CA LEU A 211 -46.41 2.33 -22.60
C LEU A 211 -47.63 2.15 -23.51
N ASN A 212 -48.81 1.93 -22.93
CA ASN A 212 -50.07 2.10 -23.64
C ASN A 212 -50.82 3.32 -23.09
N GLU A 213 -50.84 4.33 -23.95
CA GLU A 213 -51.98 5.19 -24.33
C GLU A 213 -53.05 5.41 -23.25
N ASP A 214 -53.09 6.63 -22.70
CA ASP A 214 -54.20 7.56 -23.01
C ASP A 214 -53.94 8.92 -22.34
N GLN A 215 -53.72 9.94 -23.18
CA GLN A 215 -53.95 11.33 -22.82
C GLN A 215 -55.44 11.62 -23.07
N GLU A 216 -56.19 11.87 -21.99
CA GLU A 216 -57.34 12.77 -22.01
C GLU A 216 -57.11 13.91 -21.00
#